data_AF-T0YMJ0-F1
#
_entry.id   AF-T0YMJ0-F1
#
_cell.length_a   1.000
_cell.length_b   1.000
_cell.length_c   1.000
_cell.angle_alpha   90.00
_cell.angle_beta   90.00
_cell.angle_gamma   90.00
#
_symmetry.space_group_name_H-M   'P 1'
#
loop_
_entity.id
_entity.type
_entity.pdbx_description
1 polymer ?
#
loop_
_entity_poly.entity_id
_entity_poly.type
_entity_poly.pdbx_seq_one_letter_code
_entity_poly.pdbx_strand_id
1 'polypeptide(L)' 'MGRYLQEWLHGQRSSLRPATVSLYAMVVRRHLQPELGSVRLDRLTVAQVQGMLRRLSENGLAPRSVGHIRAVLRSALN' A
#
# COMPACT_ATOMS: atom_id res chain seq x y z
N MET A 1 -9.95 -4.25 3.00
CA MET A 1 -8.62 -3.65 3.18
C MET A 1 -8.67 -2.13 3.12
N GLY A 2 -9.45 -1.52 2.22
CA GLY A 2 -9.47 -0.06 2.02
C GLY A 2 -9.71 0.77 3.29
N ARG A 3 -10.72 0.41 4.11
CA ARG A 3 -11.01 1.09 5.38
C ARG A 3 -9.86 0.99 6.38
N TYR A 4 -9.31 -0.21 6.53
CA TYR A 4 -8.15 -0.46 7.40
C TYR A 4 -6.94 0.41 7.04
N LEU A 5 -6.61 0.51 5.75
CA LEU A 5 -5.51 1.37 5.29
C LEU A 5 -5.74 2.85 5.60
N GLN A 6 -6.99 3.31 5.55
CA GLN A 6 -7.33 4.69 5.93
C GLN A 6 -7.19 4.93 7.44
N GLU A 7 -7.66 3.99 8.26
CA GLU A 7 -7.51 4.03 9.71
C GLU A 7 -6.03 4.00 10.12
N TRP A 8 -5.23 3.12 9.51
CA TRP A 8 -3.78 3.08 9.70
C TRP A 8 -3.10 4.40 9.29
N LEU A 9 -3.42 4.95 8.11
CA LEU A 9 -2.90 6.25 7.67
C LEU A 9 -3.25 7.38 8.63
N HIS A 10 -4.44 7.34 9.24
CA HIS A 10 -4.86 8.33 10.23
C HIS A 10 -4.00 8.23 11.49
N GLY A 11 -3.73 7.01 11.99
CA GLY A 11 -2.82 6.81 13.13
C GLY A 11 -1.39 7.29 12.85
N GLN A 12 -0.89 7.08 11.62
CA GLN A 12 0.46 7.51 11.25
C GLN A 12 0.62 9.05 11.17
N ARG A 13 -0.46 9.83 11.12
CA ARG A 13 -0.38 11.29 11.13
C ARG A 13 0.22 11.85 12.42
N SER A 14 0.06 11.16 13.54
CA SER A 14 0.62 11.58 14.82
C SER A 14 2.07 11.15 15.02
N SER A 15 2.50 10.06 14.35
CA SER A 15 3.83 9.47 14.56
C SER A 15 4.84 9.81 13.46
N LEU A 16 4.40 10.12 12.24
CA LEU A 16 5.27 10.36 11.09
C LEU A 16 5.24 11.81 10.64
N ARG A 17 6.34 12.23 9.98
CA ARG A 17 6.42 13.54 9.34
C ARG A 17 5.31 13.71 8.29
N PRO A 18 4.71 14.91 8.14
CA PRO A 18 3.63 15.14 7.18
C PRO A 18 3.96 14.72 5.74
N ALA A 19 5.21 14.91 5.32
CA ALA A 19 5.67 14.49 3.99
C ALA A 19 5.59 12.96 3.79
N THR A 20 5.96 12.18 4.82
CA THR A 20 5.89 10.72 4.79
C THR A 20 4.45 10.23 4.75
N VAL A 21 3.57 10.85 5.53
CA VAL A 21 2.13 10.54 5.51
C VAL A 21 1.54 10.83 4.14
N SER A 22 1.86 11.97 3.53
CA SER A 22 1.41 12.30 2.18
C SER A 22 1.88 11.29 1.14
N LEU A 23 3.14 10.83 1.23
CA LEU A 23 3.68 9.78 0.37
C LEU A 23 2.93 8.46 0.56
N TYR A 24 2.68 8.05 1.81
CA TYR A 24 1.95 6.83 2.11
C TYR A 24 0.49 6.92 1.62
N ALA A 25 -0.17 8.06 1.81
CA ALA A 25 -1.52 8.29 1.33
C ALA A 25 -1.59 8.22 -0.21
N MET A 26 -0.58 8.76 -0.90
CA MET A 26 -0.47 8.68 -2.35
C MET A 26 -0.32 7.21 -2.81
N VAL A 27 0.57 6.44 -2.17
CA VAL A 27 0.77 5.01 -2.46
C VAL A 27 -0.50 4.21 -2.23
N VAL A 28 -1.19 4.44 -1.11
CA VAL A 28 -2.43 3.76 -0.77
C VAL A 28 -3.49 4.05 -1.84
N ARG A 29 -3.73 5.31 -2.17
CA ARG A 29 -4.80 5.69 -3.12
C ARG A 29 -4.50 5.26 -4.55
N ARG A 30 -3.25 5.38 -5.01
CA ARG A 30 -2.87 5.07 -6.41
C ARG A 30 -2.64 3.60 -6.69
N HIS A 31 -2.16 2.83 -5.72
CA HIS A 31 -1.68 1.46 -6.00
C HIS A 31 -2.39 0.41 -5.13
N LEU A 32 -2.53 0.63 -3.83
CA LEU A 32 -3.11 -0.38 -2.94
C LEU A 32 -4.64 -0.43 -3.04
N GLN A 33 -5.31 0.72 -3.16
CA GLN A 33 -6.77 0.80 -3.20
C GLN A 33 -7.38 0.20 -4.48
N PRO A 34 -6.89 0.47 -5.71
CA PRO A 34 -7.44 -0.15 -6.91
C PRO A 34 -7.18 -1.66 -7.00
N GLU A 35 -6.05 -2.13 -6.48
CA GLU A 35 -5.65 -3.54 -6.61
C GLU A 35 -6.12 -4.42 -5.45
N LEU A 36 -6.04 -3.91 -4.22
CA LEU A 36 -6.28 -4.67 -2.98
C LEU A 36 -7.39 -4.08 -2.12
N GLY A 37 -7.95 -2.90 -2.45
CA GLY A 37 -8.95 -2.22 -1.64
C GLY A 37 -10.19 -3.07 -1.37
N SER A 38 -10.64 -3.81 -2.39
CA SER A 38 -11.79 -4.72 -2.37
C SER A 38 -11.50 -6.06 -1.69
N VAL A 39 -10.22 -6.41 -1.48
CA VAL A 39 -9.84 -7.64 -0.80
C VAL A 39 -10.06 -7.46 0.70
N ARG A 40 -10.69 -8.46 1.34
CA ARG A 40 -10.82 -8.48 2.79
C ARG A 40 -9.45 -8.68 3.43
N LEU A 41 -9.16 -7.98 4.54
CA LEU A 41 -7.86 -8.09 5.21
C LEU A 41 -7.60 -9.55 5.65
N ASP A 42 -8.63 -10.24 6.13
CA ASP A 42 -8.59 -11.65 6.53
C ASP A 42 -8.35 -12.64 5.37
N ARG A 43 -8.53 -12.21 4.12
CA ARG A 43 -8.30 -13.03 2.92
C ARG A 43 -7.11 -12.56 2.09
N LEU A 44 -6.34 -11.59 2.58
CA LEU A 44 -5.19 -11.09 1.87
C LEU A 44 -4.11 -12.16 1.83
N THR A 45 -3.79 -12.64 0.62
CA THR A 45 -2.76 -13.66 0.43
C THR A 45 -1.46 -13.05 -0.11
N VAL A 46 -0.34 -13.71 0.17
CA VAL A 46 0.97 -13.34 -0.40
C VAL A 46 0.93 -13.36 -1.93
N ALA A 47 0.21 -14.32 -2.53
CA ALA A 47 0.07 -14.43 -3.98
C ALA A 47 -0.61 -13.20 -4.61
N GLN A 48 -1.65 -12.66 -3.97
CA GLN A 48 -2.31 -11.42 -4.44
C GLN A 48 -1.38 -10.22 -4.36
N VAL A 49 -0.58 -10.09 -3.30
CA VAL A 49 0.41 -9.01 -3.16
C VAL A 49 1.49 -9.13 -4.24
N GLN A 50 2.04 -10.33 -4.47
CA GLN A 50 3.03 -10.56 -5.51
C GLN A 50 2.46 -10.27 -6.91
N GLY A 51 1.23 -10.70 -7.18
CA GLY A 51 0.53 -10.41 -8.44
C GLY A 51 0.34 -8.91 -8.67
N MET A 52 -0.05 -8.15 -7.64
CA MET A 52 -0.11 -6.69 -7.69
C MET A 52 1.25 -6.07 -8.02
N LEU A 53 2.31 -6.47 -7.30
CA LEU A 53 3.65 -5.90 -7.52
C LEU A 53 4.16 -6.20 -8.95
N ARG A 54 3.86 -7.40 -9.48
CA ARG A 54 4.17 -7.76 -10.86
C ARG A 54 3.42 -6.87 -11.85
N ARG A 55 2.11 -6.68 -11.68
CA ARG A 55 1.31 -5.78 -12.53
C ARG A 55 1.82 -4.34 -12.50
N LEU A 56 2.20 -3.82 -11.33
CA LEU A 56 2.77 -2.49 -11.21
C LEU A 56 4.10 -2.38 -11.96
N SER A 57 4.95 -3.41 -11.88
CA SER A 57 6.20 -3.46 -12.65
C SER A 57 5.95 -3.54 -14.16
N GLU A 58 4.97 -4.34 -14.60
CA GLU A 58 4.57 -4.48 -16.00
C GLU A 58 3.99 -3.18 -16.56
N ASN A 59 3.31 -2.39 -15.74
CA ASN A 59 2.80 -1.06 -16.06
C ASN A 59 3.88 0.03 -16.12
N GLY A 60 5.16 -0.34 -16.12
CA GLY A 60 6.30 0.57 -16.28
C GLY A 60 6.72 1.30 -14.99
N LEU A 61 6.22 0.88 -13.82
CA LEU A 61 6.65 1.48 -12.56
C LEU A 61 8.09 1.04 -12.23
N ALA A 62 8.95 2.00 -11.88
CA ALA A 62 10.34 1.71 -11.56
C ALA A 62 10.46 0.70 -10.39
N PRO A 63 11.45 -0.23 -10.41
CA PRO A 63 11.62 -1.22 -9.35
C PRO A 63 11.73 -0.63 -7.95
N ARG A 64 12.33 0.57 -7.84
CA ARG A 64 12.42 1.32 -6.58
C ARG A 64 11.04 1.71 -6.04
N SER A 65 10.14 2.14 -6.92
CA SER A 65 8.75 2.48 -6.56
C SER A 65 7.98 1.25 -6.12
N VAL A 66 8.12 0.13 -6.83
CA VAL A 66 7.51 -1.16 -6.45
C VAL A 66 7.99 -1.61 -5.06
N GLY A 67 9.30 -1.52 -4.81
CA GLY A 67 9.89 -1.80 -3.50
C GLY A 67 9.33 -0.89 -2.39
N HIS A 68 9.15 0.39 -2.69
CA HIS A 68 8.55 1.34 -1.76
C HIS A 68 7.08 0.99 -1.43
N ILE A 69 6.28 0.62 -2.44
CA ILE A 69 4.88 0.21 -2.24
C ILE A 69 4.81 -1.03 -1.33
N ARG A 70 5.68 -2.02 -1.56
CA ARG A 70 5.80 -3.19 -0.68
C ARG A 70 6.17 -2.82 0.75
N ALA A 71 7.08 -1.86 0.93
CA ALA A 71 7.49 -1.39 2.25
C ALA A 71 6.34 -0.71 3.01
N VAL A 72 5.56 0.15 2.32
CA VAL A 72 4.35 0.78 2.89
C VAL A 72 3.33 -0.28 3.30
N LEU A 73 3.06 -1.26 2.42
CA LEU A 73 2.14 -2.35 2.74
C LEU A 73 2.61 -3.17 3.95
N ARG A 74 3.90 -3.48 4.04
CA ARG A 74 4.48 -4.18 5.19
C ARG A 74 4.35 -3.34 6.48
N SER A 75 4.59 -2.03 6.40
CA SER A 75 4.42 -1.13 7.55
C SER A 75 2.97 -0.99 7.99
N ALA A 76 2.02 -1.22 7.08
CA ALA A 76 0.60 -1.23 7.39
C ALA A 76 0.11 -2.53 8.00
N LEU A 77 0.85 -3.64 7.86
CA LEU A 77 0.44 -4.98 8.32
C LEU A 77 1.25 -5.48 9.53
N ASN A 78 2.31 -4.76 9.92
CA ASN A 78 3.04 -4.95 11.18
C ASN A 78 2.34 -4.17 12.29
#